data_AF-A0A378VV70-F1
#
_entry.id   AF-A0A378VV70-F1
#
_cell.length_a   1.000
_cell.length_b   1.000
_cell.length_c   1.000
_cell.angle_alpha   90.00
_cell.angle_beta   90.00
_cell.angle_gamma   90.00
#
_symmetry.space_group_name_H-M   'P 1'
#
loop_
_entity.id
_entity.type
_entity.pdbx_description
1 polymer ?
#
loop_
_entity_poly.entity_id
_entity_poly.type
_entity_poly.pdbx_seq_one_letter_code
_entity_poly.pdbx_strand_id
1 'polypeptide(L)'
;MGICALLAFCFGAAIASGYHLEYEYGYRYSAVGALASVVFLLLLARGFPRVSSVVLLIYVGTTALYLPVGWLYGAPSYQIVGSILESNPAEAREFVGNLPGSLYFVQALFFIFGLTVWKYCVSVGVFADVKNYKRRSKIWLTILLTLILSCAVMEKIAGDKDWREPDAGLLLNIFDLYYDLASAPAQYAAKRAHILEAAKKASTWHIRHVAPKYKIMLWLSVRARVRII
;
A
#
# COMPACT_ATOMS: atom_id res chain seq x y z
N MET A 1 -26.69 -0.26 9.49
CA MET A 1 -26.05 0.88 8.78
C MET A 1 -24.56 1.04 9.13
N GLY A 2 -24.14 0.95 10.40
CA GLY A 2 -22.74 1.15 10.78
C GLY A 2 -21.71 0.19 10.16
N ILE A 3 -22.03 -1.10 10.02
CA ILE A 3 -21.12 -2.07 9.38
C ILE A 3 -20.95 -1.76 7.89
N CYS A 4 -22.02 -1.34 7.20
CA CYS A 4 -21.96 -0.98 5.79
C CYS A 4 -21.07 0.26 5.57
N ALA A 5 -21.17 1.26 6.46
CA ALA A 5 -20.32 2.45 6.41
C ALA A 5 -18.84 2.09 6.67
N LEU A 6 -18.57 1.21 7.64
CA LEU A 6 -17.23 0.71 7.91
C LEU A 6 -16.65 -0.06 6.72
N LEU A 7 -17.47 -0.90 6.07
CA LEU A 7 -17.06 -1.65 4.88
C LEU A 7 -16.78 -0.74 3.69
N ALA A 8 -17.64 0.26 3.45
CA ALA A 8 -17.42 1.26 2.41
C ALA A 8 -16.13 2.05 2.66
N PHE A 9 -15.86 2.41 3.92
CA PHE A 9 -14.60 3.06 4.29
C PHE A 9 -13.38 2.17 4.07
N CYS A 10 -13.40 0.92 4.56
CA CYS A 10 -12.28 -0.01 4.37
C CYS A 10 -12.01 -0.31 2.87
N PHE A 11 -13.06 -0.32 2.04
CA PHE A 11 -12.93 -0.46 0.60
C PHE A 11 -12.33 0.79 -0.05
N GLY A 12 -12.81 1.99 0.32
CA GLY A 12 -12.20 3.25 -0.12
C GLY A 12 -10.74 3.37 0.31
N ALA A 13 -10.41 2.93 1.53
CA ALA A 13 -9.05 2.91 2.04
C ALA A 13 -8.13 1.97 1.26
N ALA A 14 -8.63 0.81 0.83
CA ALA A 14 -7.91 -0.13 -0.05
C ALA A 14 -7.53 0.49 -1.39
N ILE A 15 -8.46 1.25 -1.96
CA ILE A 15 -8.25 1.94 -3.24
C ILE A 15 -7.29 3.12 -3.04
N ALA A 16 -7.49 3.90 -1.96
CA ALA A 16 -6.64 5.04 -1.62
C ALA A 16 -5.18 4.62 -1.37
N SER A 17 -4.95 3.41 -0.85
CA SER A 17 -3.61 2.87 -0.67
C SER A 17 -2.98 2.32 -1.95
N GLY A 18 -3.65 2.38 -3.10
CA GLY A 18 -3.04 2.05 -4.40
C GLY A 18 -3.00 0.56 -4.76
N TYR A 19 -3.45 -0.35 -3.88
CA TYR A 19 -3.44 -1.81 -4.14
C TYR A 19 -4.26 -2.25 -5.37
N HIS A 20 -5.15 -1.38 -5.85
CA HIS A 20 -5.92 -1.65 -7.07
C HIS A 20 -5.08 -1.55 -8.36
N LEU A 21 -3.91 -0.88 -8.32
CA LEU A 21 -3.06 -0.63 -9.49
C LEU A 21 -2.05 -1.74 -9.75
N GLU A 22 -1.68 -2.51 -8.73
CA GLU A 22 -0.59 -3.49 -8.83
C GLU A 22 -1.02 -4.86 -9.36
N TYR A 23 -2.31 -5.20 -9.23
CA TYR A 23 -2.82 -6.52 -9.60
C TYR A 23 -3.83 -6.44 -10.74
N GLU A 24 -3.75 -7.41 -11.66
CA GLU A 24 -4.68 -7.58 -12.79
C GLU A 24 -6.15 -7.74 -12.34
N TYR A 25 -6.37 -8.21 -11.10
CA TYR A 25 -7.66 -8.26 -10.41
C TYR A 25 -7.71 -7.36 -9.16
N GLY A 26 -7.03 -6.20 -9.17
CA GLY A 26 -6.81 -5.35 -8.01
C GLY A 26 -8.07 -4.95 -7.22
N TYR A 27 -9.21 -4.77 -7.89
CA TYR A 27 -10.49 -4.50 -7.20
C TYR A 27 -10.99 -5.67 -6.35
N ARG A 28 -10.75 -6.92 -6.79
CA ARG A 28 -11.15 -8.12 -6.03
C ARG A 28 -10.27 -8.28 -4.80
N TYR A 29 -8.96 -8.11 -4.94
CA TYR A 29 -8.03 -8.11 -3.81
C TYR A 29 -8.36 -7.00 -2.81
N SER A 30 -8.65 -5.79 -3.30
CA SER A 30 -9.08 -4.65 -2.47
C SER A 30 -10.38 -4.94 -1.72
N ALA A 31 -11.35 -5.62 -2.36
CA ALA A 31 -12.61 -6.00 -1.73
C ALA A 31 -12.43 -7.06 -0.63
N VAL A 32 -11.61 -8.09 -0.89
CA VAL A 32 -11.28 -9.11 0.10
C VAL A 32 -10.54 -8.48 1.28
N GLY A 33 -9.55 -7.62 1.01
CA GLY A 33 -8.79 -6.91 2.03
C GLY A 33 -9.62 -5.94 2.87
N ALA A 34 -10.60 -5.28 2.25
CA ALA A 34 -11.56 -4.44 2.96
C ALA A 34 -12.43 -5.26 3.91
N LEU A 35 -12.96 -6.39 3.43
CA LEU A 35 -13.78 -7.29 4.24
C LEU A 35 -12.97 -7.88 5.40
N ALA A 36 -11.73 -8.30 5.15
CA ALA A 36 -10.84 -8.83 6.16
C ALA A 36 -10.51 -7.77 7.23
N SER A 37 -10.26 -6.52 6.82
CA SER A 37 -10.02 -5.38 7.72
C SER A 37 -11.24 -5.08 8.61
N VAL A 38 -12.46 -5.12 8.06
CA VAL A 38 -13.69 -4.97 8.84
C VAL A 38 -13.83 -6.09 9.88
N VAL A 39 -13.66 -7.34 9.45
CA VAL A 39 -13.78 -8.50 10.35
C VAL A 39 -12.73 -8.44 11.45
N PHE A 40 -11.50 -8.05 11.13
CA PHE A 40 -10.44 -7.84 12.09
C PHE A 40 -10.79 -6.75 13.12
N LEU A 41 -11.26 -5.58 12.68
CA LEU A 41 -11.68 -4.50 13.59
C LEU A 41 -12.84 -4.93 14.50
N LEU A 42 -13.79 -5.71 14.00
CA LEU A 42 -14.89 -6.26 14.79
C LEU A 42 -14.38 -7.30 15.81
N LEU A 43 -13.46 -8.18 15.42
CA LEU A 43 -12.85 -9.15 16.34
C LEU A 43 -12.00 -8.47 17.40
N LEU A 44 -11.28 -7.39 17.07
CA LEU A 44 -10.56 -6.57 18.03
C LEU A 44 -11.52 -5.87 19.00
N ALA A 45 -12.65 -5.37 18.49
CA ALA A 45 -13.69 -4.73 19.30
C ALA A 45 -14.36 -5.67 20.30
N ARG A 46 -14.35 -6.99 20.04
CA ARG A 46 -14.83 -8.02 20.99
C ARG A 46 -14.11 -7.93 22.33
N GLY A 47 -12.78 -7.81 22.31
CA GLY A 47 -11.98 -7.67 23.52
C GLY A 47 -11.92 -6.22 23.99
N PHE A 48 -11.49 -5.34 23.08
CA PHE A 48 -11.13 -3.96 23.40
C PHE A 48 -11.79 -2.98 22.41
N PRO A 49 -13.04 -2.54 22.66
CA PRO A 49 -13.76 -1.64 21.74
C PRO A 49 -13.06 -0.28 21.59
N ARG A 50 -12.42 0.22 22.65
CA ARG A 50 -11.63 1.46 22.59
C ARG A 50 -10.40 1.33 21.70
N VAL A 51 -9.70 0.19 21.78
CA VAL A 51 -8.51 -0.06 20.95
C VAL A 51 -8.91 -0.16 19.48
N SER A 52 -10.00 -0.87 19.15
CA SER A 52 -10.50 -0.93 17.77
C SER A 52 -10.85 0.45 17.20
N SER A 53 -11.44 1.33 18.02
CA SER A 53 -11.71 2.72 17.64
C SER A 53 -10.43 3.53 17.38
N VAL A 54 -9.39 3.37 18.21
CA VAL A 54 -8.10 4.05 18.02
C VAL A 54 -7.38 3.52 16.78
N VAL A 55 -7.37 2.19 16.56
CA VAL A 55 -6.80 1.57 15.36
C VAL A 55 -7.49 2.08 14.11
N LEU A 56 -8.83 2.17 14.11
CA LEU A 56 -9.56 2.76 12.98
C LEU A 56 -9.15 4.22 12.74
N LEU A 57 -8.99 5.02 13.79
CA LEU A 57 -8.59 6.43 13.66
C LEU A 57 -7.19 6.59 13.07
N ILE A 58 -6.23 5.78 13.54
CA ILE A 58 -4.87 5.75 12.98
C ILE A 58 -4.93 5.34 11.51
N TYR A 59 -5.71 4.31 11.19
CA TYR A 59 -5.89 3.85 9.81
C TYR A 59 -6.50 4.92 8.91
N VAL A 60 -7.50 5.69 9.39
CA VAL A 60 -8.06 6.85 8.68
C VAL A 60 -6.97 7.90 8.42
N GLY A 61 -6.18 8.24 9.43
CA GLY A 61 -5.11 9.22 9.29
C GLY A 61 -4.06 8.81 8.27
N THR A 62 -3.54 7.59 8.37
CA THR A 62 -2.45 7.13 7.50
C THR A 62 -2.90 6.90 6.07
N THR A 63 -4.11 6.36 5.84
CA THR A 63 -4.64 6.17 4.48
C THR A 63 -4.98 7.48 3.82
N ALA A 64 -5.51 8.47 4.56
CA ALA A 64 -5.74 9.80 4.02
C ALA A 64 -4.44 10.51 3.66
N LEU A 65 -3.40 10.42 4.50
CA LEU A 65 -2.09 11.02 4.21
C LEU A 65 -1.40 10.35 3.01
N TYR A 66 -1.58 9.03 2.86
CA TYR A 66 -0.98 8.29 1.76
C TYR A 66 -1.75 8.41 0.43
N LEU A 67 -3.05 8.75 0.46
CA LEU A 67 -3.93 8.83 -0.72
C LEU A 67 -3.31 9.51 -1.95
N PRO A 68 -2.74 10.74 -1.89
CA PRO A 68 -2.20 11.40 -3.07
C PRO A 68 -1.03 10.63 -3.69
N VAL A 69 -0.23 9.96 -2.85
CA VAL A 69 0.89 9.11 -3.29
C VAL A 69 0.37 7.78 -3.82
N GLY A 70 -0.54 7.13 -3.10
CA GLY A 70 -1.12 5.84 -3.48
C GLY A 70 -1.89 5.87 -4.79
N TRP A 71 -2.54 6.99 -5.09
CA TRP A 71 -3.28 7.17 -6.34
C TRP A 71 -2.36 7.27 -7.58
N LEU A 72 -1.15 7.82 -7.43
CA LEU A 72 -0.22 8.04 -8.53
C LEU A 72 0.84 6.94 -8.66
N TYR A 73 1.33 6.45 -7.52
CA TYR A 73 2.50 5.58 -7.44
C TYR A 73 2.17 4.14 -7.01
N GLY A 74 0.93 3.85 -6.60
CA GLY A 74 0.54 2.49 -6.19
C GLY A 74 0.79 2.20 -4.71
N ALA A 75 0.87 0.92 -4.35
CA ALA A 75 1.01 0.53 -2.96
C ALA A 75 2.40 0.89 -2.40
N PRO A 76 2.56 0.96 -1.07
CA PRO A 76 3.84 1.30 -0.48
C PRO A 76 4.90 0.29 -0.91
N SER A 77 5.92 0.74 -1.65
CA SER A 77 6.97 -0.15 -2.16
C SER A 77 8.35 0.36 -1.76
N TYR A 78 9.35 -0.52 -1.84
CA TYR A 78 10.76 -0.15 -1.63
C TYR A 78 11.24 0.97 -2.57
N GLN A 79 10.57 1.16 -3.72
CA GLN A 79 10.89 2.24 -4.67
C GLN A 79 10.44 3.60 -4.12
N ILE A 80 9.22 3.68 -3.59
CA ILE A 80 8.67 4.91 -3.01
C ILE A 80 9.42 5.26 -1.72
N VAL A 81 9.70 4.28 -0.87
CA VAL A 81 10.46 4.53 0.37
C VAL A 81 11.93 4.85 0.05
N GLY A 82 12.52 4.17 -0.92
CA GLY A 82 13.87 4.46 -1.41
C GLY A 82 14.00 5.89 -1.96
N SER A 83 13.04 6.35 -2.75
CA SER A 83 13.05 7.71 -3.27
C SER A 83 12.96 8.74 -2.15
N ILE A 84 12.13 8.51 -1.13
CA ILE A 84 12.05 9.39 0.05
C ILE A 84 13.37 9.40 0.84
N LEU A 85 14.01 8.24 1.01
CA LEU A 85 15.29 8.13 1.73
C LEU A 85 16.46 8.77 0.98
N GLU A 86 16.44 8.77 -0.36
CA GLU A 86 17.45 9.41 -1.20
C GLU A 86 17.15 10.90 -1.46
N SER A 87 15.91 11.34 -1.24
CA SER A 87 15.48 12.71 -1.56
C SER A 87 16.01 13.75 -0.59
N ASN A 88 16.43 14.88 -1.14
CA ASN A 88 16.75 16.08 -0.35
C ASN A 88 15.47 16.84 0.06
N PRO A 89 15.48 17.65 1.14
CA PRO A 89 14.32 18.47 1.53
C PRO A 89 13.81 19.43 0.43
N ALA A 90 14.70 19.88 -0.45
CA ALA A 90 14.34 20.69 -1.62
C ALA A 90 13.55 19.88 -2.65
N GLU A 91 14.02 18.68 -2.99
CA GLU A 91 13.36 17.75 -3.91
C GLU A 91 12.01 17.27 -3.35
N ALA A 92 11.93 17.02 -2.04
CA ALA A 92 10.67 16.67 -1.38
C ALA A 92 9.62 17.79 -1.50
N ARG A 93 10.03 19.06 -1.44
CA ARG A 93 9.12 20.19 -1.62
C ARG A 93 8.65 20.31 -3.07
N GLU A 94 9.53 20.10 -4.03
CA GLU A 94 9.16 20.05 -5.45
C GLU A 94 8.21 18.90 -5.75
N PHE A 95 8.43 17.73 -5.17
CA PHE A 95 7.55 16.57 -5.28
C PHE A 95 6.13 16.89 -4.80
N VAL A 96 6.01 17.46 -3.59
CA VAL A 96 4.71 17.87 -3.01
C VAL A 96 4.03 18.94 -3.88
N GLY A 97 4.81 19.88 -4.44
CA GLY A 97 4.32 20.91 -5.36
C GLY A 97 3.86 20.38 -6.72
N ASN A 98 4.42 19.26 -7.18
CA ASN A 98 4.08 18.64 -8.46
C ASN A 98 2.82 17.77 -8.41
N LEU A 99 2.32 17.45 -7.22
CA LEU A 99 1.09 16.67 -7.07
C LEU A 99 -0.13 17.48 -7.55
N PRO A 100 -1.05 16.87 -8.34
CA PRO A 100 -2.26 17.54 -8.78
C PRO A 100 -3.08 18.08 -7.60
N GLY A 101 -3.45 19.37 -7.65
CA GLY A 101 -4.26 20.03 -6.62
C GLY A 101 -5.58 19.32 -6.31
N SER A 102 -6.17 18.65 -7.30
CA SER A 102 -7.38 17.84 -7.16
C SER A 102 -7.20 16.68 -6.17
N LEU A 103 -6.01 16.08 -6.07
CA LEU A 103 -5.76 14.98 -5.14
C LEU A 103 -5.76 15.45 -3.69
N TYR A 104 -5.29 16.66 -3.40
CA TYR A 104 -5.37 17.25 -2.06
C TYR A 104 -6.82 17.50 -1.63
N PHE A 105 -7.68 17.91 -2.58
CA PHE A 105 -9.10 18.07 -2.31
C PHE A 105 -9.77 16.71 -2.02
N VAL A 106 -9.48 15.69 -2.83
CA VAL A 106 -9.97 14.32 -2.60
C VAL A 106 -9.46 13.76 -1.27
N GLN A 107 -8.19 14.01 -0.92
CA GLN A 107 -7.61 13.66 0.37
C GLN A 107 -8.38 14.29 1.54
N ALA A 108 -8.71 15.58 1.46
CA ALA A 108 -9.48 16.26 2.50
C ALA A 108 -10.89 15.67 2.64
N LEU A 109 -11.58 15.41 1.51
CA LEU A 109 -12.91 14.77 1.52
C LEU A 109 -12.86 13.35 2.09
N PHE A 110 -11.86 12.57 1.72
CA PHE A 110 -11.66 11.21 2.22
C PHE A 110 -11.39 11.20 3.73
N PHE A 111 -10.58 12.15 4.21
CA PHE A 111 -10.32 12.31 5.63
C PHE A 111 -11.59 12.66 6.42
N ILE A 112 -12.41 13.61 5.93
CA ILE A 112 -13.70 13.97 6.54
C ILE A 112 -14.65 12.77 6.54
N PHE A 113 -14.70 12.01 5.45
CA PHE A 113 -15.49 10.79 5.37
C PHE A 113 -15.04 9.75 6.42
N GLY A 114 -13.74 9.49 6.53
CA GLY A 114 -13.18 8.59 7.54
C GLY A 114 -13.47 9.04 8.97
N LEU A 115 -13.35 10.33 9.28
CA LEU A 115 -13.71 10.89 10.59
C LEU A 115 -15.20 10.75 10.89
N THR A 116 -16.05 10.93 9.88
CA THR A 116 -17.51 10.76 10.01
C THR A 116 -17.85 9.30 10.31
N VAL A 117 -17.22 8.35 9.61
CA VAL A 117 -17.39 6.90 9.86
C VAL A 117 -16.89 6.54 11.26
N TRP A 118 -15.72 7.02 11.65
CA TRP A 118 -15.18 6.81 12.99
C TRP A 118 -16.12 7.33 14.08
N LYS A 119 -16.57 8.59 13.96
CA LYS A 119 -17.52 9.19 14.90
C LYS A 119 -18.84 8.41 14.96
N TYR A 120 -19.33 7.94 13.81
CA TYR A 120 -20.54 7.11 13.76
C TYR A 120 -20.34 5.76 14.45
N CYS A 121 -19.21 5.09 14.21
CA CYS A 121 -18.88 3.81 14.86
C CYS A 121 -18.78 3.94 16.40
N VAL A 122 -18.30 5.08 16.89
CA VAL A 122 -18.25 5.39 18.32
C VAL A 122 -19.63 5.77 18.87
N SER A 123 -20.35 6.68 18.21
CA SER A 123 -21.63 7.24 18.70
C SER A 123 -22.79 6.24 18.64
N VAL A 124 -22.87 5.43 17.59
CA VAL A 124 -23.89 4.37 17.44
C VAL A 124 -23.48 3.11 18.20
N GLY A 125 -22.26 3.06 18.72
CA GLY A 125 -21.80 1.94 19.51
C GLY A 125 -21.52 0.68 18.68
N VAL A 126 -21.22 0.79 17.38
CA VAL A 126 -20.95 -0.37 16.51
C VAL A 126 -19.91 -1.31 17.12
N PHE A 127 -18.84 -0.76 17.70
CA PHE A 127 -17.80 -1.53 18.39
C PHE A 127 -18.22 -2.02 19.78
N ALA A 128 -19.09 -1.29 20.48
CA ALA A 128 -19.60 -1.69 21.79
C ALA A 128 -20.61 -2.85 21.65
N ASP A 129 -21.44 -2.82 20.61
CA ASP A 129 -22.47 -3.80 20.30
C ASP A 129 -21.92 -5.17 19.92
N VAL A 130 -20.66 -5.25 19.46
CA VAL A 130 -20.01 -6.54 19.17
C VAL A 130 -19.96 -7.45 20.40
N LYS A 131 -19.90 -6.87 21.62
CA LYS A 131 -19.99 -7.65 22.86
C LYS A 131 -21.32 -8.39 22.97
N ASN A 132 -22.40 -7.79 22.49
CA ASN A 132 -23.76 -8.33 22.54
C ASN A 132 -24.07 -9.31 21.40
N TYR A 133 -23.14 -9.53 20.45
CA TYR A 133 -23.38 -10.48 19.37
C TYR A 133 -23.55 -11.91 19.90
N LYS A 134 -24.48 -12.64 19.27
CA LYS A 134 -24.72 -14.06 19.55
C LYS A 134 -23.42 -14.85 19.38
N ARG A 135 -23.22 -15.87 20.22
CA ARG A 135 -22.02 -16.73 20.19
C ARG A 135 -21.75 -17.31 18.80
N ARG A 136 -22.80 -17.69 18.06
CA ARG A 136 -22.69 -18.20 16.68
C ARG A 136 -22.07 -17.17 15.73
N SER A 137 -22.53 -15.92 15.75
CA SER A 137 -21.98 -14.85 14.89
C SER A 137 -20.51 -14.58 15.18
N LYS A 138 -20.09 -14.65 16.46
CA LYS A 138 -18.68 -14.51 16.85
C LYS A 138 -17.82 -15.63 16.28
N ILE A 139 -18.30 -16.87 16.32
CA ILE A 139 -17.61 -18.03 15.75
C ILE A 139 -17.50 -17.91 14.22
N TRP A 140 -18.57 -17.48 13.56
CA TRP A 140 -18.55 -17.25 12.11
C TRP A 140 -17.56 -16.17 11.70
N LEU A 141 -17.46 -15.06 12.45
CA LEU A 141 -16.46 -14.02 12.19
C LEU A 141 -15.03 -14.55 12.35
N THR A 142 -14.76 -15.36 13.38
CA THR A 142 -13.43 -15.97 13.55
C THR A 142 -13.10 -16.94 12.43
N ILE A 143 -14.06 -17.81 12.04
CA ILE A 143 -13.89 -18.75 10.94
C ILE A 143 -13.64 -18.01 9.63
N LEU A 144 -14.39 -16.94 9.37
CA LEU A 144 -14.26 -16.14 8.16
C LEU A 144 -12.88 -15.48 8.07
N LEU A 145 -12.39 -14.87 9.16
CA LEU A 145 -11.04 -14.29 9.17
C LEU A 145 -9.97 -15.36 8.96
N THR A 146 -10.08 -16.51 9.66
CA THR A 146 -9.10 -17.58 9.50
C THR A 146 -9.10 -18.17 8.09
N LEU A 147 -10.27 -18.26 7.45
CA LEU A 147 -10.38 -18.75 6.08
C LEU A 147 -9.70 -17.78 5.10
N ILE A 148 -9.94 -16.48 5.23
CA ILE A 148 -9.31 -15.46 4.38
C ILE A 148 -7.79 -15.48 4.54
N LEU A 149 -7.29 -15.51 5.78
CA LEU A 149 -5.85 -15.58 6.04
C LEU A 149 -5.24 -16.90 5.55
N SER A 150 -5.95 -18.03 5.69
CA SER A 150 -5.46 -19.31 5.15
C SER A 150 -5.40 -19.31 3.63
N CYS A 151 -6.33 -18.63 2.97
CA CYS A 151 -6.33 -18.47 1.52
C CYS A 151 -5.12 -17.62 1.07
N ALA A 152 -4.84 -16.51 1.76
CA ALA A 152 -3.67 -15.68 1.52
C ALA A 152 -2.36 -16.49 1.64
N VAL A 153 -2.26 -17.30 2.70
CA VAL A 153 -1.09 -18.16 2.93
C VAL A 153 -0.97 -19.24 1.86
N MET A 154 -2.07 -19.87 1.45
CA MET A 154 -2.07 -20.87 0.38
C MET A 154 -1.66 -20.30 -0.97
N GLU A 155 -2.10 -19.09 -1.31
CA GLU A 155 -1.67 -18.39 -2.53
C GLU A 155 -0.15 -18.14 -2.51
N LYS A 156 0.41 -17.80 -1.34
CA LYS A 156 1.86 -17.64 -1.16
C LYS A 156 2.62 -18.97 -1.25
N ILE A 157 2.08 -20.07 -0.74
CA ILE A 157 2.69 -21.41 -0.84
C ILE A 157 2.66 -21.93 -2.29
N ALA A 158 1.56 -21.69 -3.00
CA ALA A 158 1.35 -22.19 -4.36
C ALA A 158 2.07 -21.37 -5.42
N GLY A 159 2.33 -20.08 -5.15
CA GLY A 159 3.19 -19.26 -5.99
C GLY A 159 4.65 -19.67 -5.80
N ASP A 160 5.32 -20.09 -6.87
CA ASP A 160 6.77 -20.32 -6.95
C ASP A 160 7.58 -19.00 -6.86
N LYS A 161 7.11 -18.08 -6.03
CA LYS A 161 7.71 -16.78 -5.77
C LYS A 161 8.47 -16.86 -4.46
N ASP A 162 9.67 -16.31 -4.47
CA ASP A 162 10.60 -16.41 -3.35
C ASP A 162 9.93 -15.85 -2.07
N TRP A 163 9.96 -16.59 -0.97
CA TRP A 163 9.31 -16.21 0.30
C TRP A 163 9.77 -14.85 0.85
N ARG A 164 10.93 -14.41 0.35
CA ARG A 164 11.61 -13.14 0.61
C ARG A 164 11.04 -11.94 -0.14
N GLU A 165 10.32 -12.15 -1.25
CA GLU A 165 9.67 -11.05 -1.96
C GLU A 165 8.33 -10.75 -1.24
N PRO A 166 8.16 -9.57 -0.65
CA PRO A 166 6.97 -9.20 0.12
C PRO A 166 5.79 -8.80 -0.76
N ASP A 167 5.75 -9.29 -1.99
CA ASP A 167 4.75 -8.91 -3.01
C ASP A 167 3.37 -9.55 -2.78
N ALA A 168 3.22 -10.32 -1.69
CA ALA A 168 1.97 -10.95 -1.28
C ALA A 168 1.65 -10.57 0.17
N GLY A 169 0.86 -9.51 0.33
CA GLY A 169 0.30 -9.10 1.61
C GLY A 169 -0.58 -10.20 2.24
N LEU A 170 -0.92 -10.04 3.51
CA LEU A 170 -1.81 -10.91 4.29
C LEU A 170 -3.29 -10.83 3.83
N LEU A 171 -3.58 -10.15 2.72
CA LEU A 171 -4.92 -9.76 2.28
C LEU A 171 -5.66 -8.98 3.37
N LEU A 172 -4.92 -8.24 4.21
CA LEU A 172 -5.48 -7.41 5.25
C LEU A 172 -4.92 -6.01 5.07
N ASN A 173 -5.61 -5.17 4.29
CA ASN A 173 -5.16 -3.83 3.93
C ASN A 173 -4.69 -2.98 5.12
N ILE A 174 -5.33 -3.16 6.29
CA ILE A 174 -4.91 -2.47 7.51
C ILE A 174 -3.48 -2.86 7.92
N PHE A 175 -3.07 -4.11 7.79
CA PHE A 175 -1.72 -4.57 8.13
C PHE A 175 -0.77 -4.44 6.96
N ASP A 176 -1.21 -4.75 5.75
CA ASP A 176 -0.38 -4.73 4.54
C ASP A 176 0.24 -3.34 4.35
N LEU A 177 -0.55 -2.27 4.52
CA LEU A 177 -0.05 -0.89 4.44
C LEU A 177 1.14 -0.64 5.39
N TYR A 178 1.07 -1.12 6.63
CA TYR A 178 2.13 -0.91 7.62
C TYR A 178 3.29 -1.89 7.45
N TYR A 179 3.01 -3.13 7.06
CA TYR A 179 4.00 -4.16 6.83
C TYR A 179 4.89 -3.79 5.64
N ASP A 180 4.28 -3.32 4.55
CA ASP A 180 4.99 -2.88 3.35
C ASP A 180 5.84 -1.65 3.66
N LEU A 181 5.30 -0.68 4.40
CA LEU A 181 6.04 0.52 4.81
C LEU A 181 7.21 0.20 5.76
N ALA A 182 7.03 -0.76 6.68
CA ALA A 182 8.06 -1.15 7.65
C ALA A 182 9.17 -2.02 7.04
N SER A 183 8.82 -2.86 6.07
CA SER A 183 9.78 -3.77 5.40
C SER A 183 10.54 -3.09 4.26
N ALA A 184 9.96 -2.05 3.65
CA ALA A 184 10.54 -1.34 2.52
C ALA A 184 11.98 -0.78 2.73
N PRO A 185 12.37 -0.21 3.89
CA PRO A 185 13.75 0.25 4.11
C PRO A 185 14.77 -0.89 4.06
N ALA A 186 14.44 -2.05 4.64
CA ALA A 186 15.31 -3.22 4.65
C ALA A 186 15.47 -3.80 3.23
N GLN A 187 14.37 -3.84 2.47
CA GLN A 187 14.39 -4.25 1.06
C GLN A 187 15.24 -3.30 0.20
N TYR A 188 15.07 -2.00 0.38
CA TYR A 188 15.84 -0.99 -0.32
C TYR A 188 17.34 -1.12 -0.01
N ALA A 189 17.72 -1.31 1.26
CA ALA A 189 19.11 -1.54 1.65
C ALA A 189 19.71 -2.79 1.00
N ALA A 190 18.97 -3.90 0.95
CA ALA A 190 19.40 -5.14 0.30
C ALA A 190 19.59 -4.96 -1.22
N LYS A 191 18.64 -4.30 -1.90
CA LYS A 191 18.73 -4.01 -3.34
C LYS A 191 19.88 -3.04 -3.65
N ARG A 192 20.08 -2.03 -2.81
CA ARG A 192 21.21 -1.10 -2.93
C ARG A 192 22.55 -1.81 -2.78
N ALA A 193 22.68 -2.72 -1.81
CA ALA A 193 23.90 -3.52 -1.64
C ALA A 193 24.18 -4.38 -2.88
N HIS A 194 23.15 -5.04 -3.43
CA HIS A 194 23.27 -5.83 -4.66
C HIS A 194 23.70 -4.98 -5.86
N ILE A 195 23.15 -3.76 -6.03
CA ILE A 195 23.56 -2.83 -7.09
C ILE A 195 25.02 -2.38 -6.91
N LEU A 196 25.45 -2.10 -5.67
CA LEU A 196 26.83 -1.72 -5.37
C LEU A 196 27.82 -2.86 -5.60
N GLU A 197 27.44 -4.10 -5.28
CA GLU A 197 28.23 -5.29 -5.58
C GLU A 197 28.31 -5.57 -7.09
N ALA A 198 27.20 -5.38 -7.81
CA ALA A 198 27.19 -5.45 -9.27
C ALA A 198 28.05 -4.34 -9.89
N ALA A 199 28.06 -3.13 -9.33
CA ALA A 199 28.87 -2.01 -9.79
C ALA A 199 30.38 -2.22 -9.56
N LYS A 200 30.76 -3.03 -8.55
CA LYS A 200 32.16 -3.42 -8.31
C LYS A 200 32.70 -4.43 -9.32
N LYS A 201 31.84 -5.15 -10.05
CA LYS A 201 32.28 -6.04 -11.14
C LYS A 201 32.71 -5.16 -12.31
N ALA A 202 33.97 -5.33 -12.76
CA ALA A 202 34.50 -4.56 -13.87
C ALA A 202 33.62 -4.74 -15.12
N SER A 203 33.23 -3.62 -15.73
CA SER A 203 32.47 -3.61 -16.98
C SER A 203 33.25 -4.36 -18.06
N THR A 204 32.66 -5.42 -18.63
CA THR A 204 33.23 -6.18 -19.75
C THR A 204 33.17 -5.42 -21.08
N TRP A 205 32.49 -4.27 -21.11
CA TRP A 205 32.28 -3.47 -22.31
C TRP A 205 33.36 -2.38 -22.42
N HIS A 206 34.26 -2.51 -23.39
CA HIS A 206 35.22 -1.46 -23.73
C HIS A 206 34.64 -0.52 -24.78
N ILE A 207 34.47 0.76 -24.42
CA ILE A 207 34.04 1.81 -25.36
C ILE A 207 35.21 2.07 -26.32
N ARG A 208 35.16 1.49 -27.53
CA ARG A 208 36.26 1.59 -28.51
C ARG A 208 36.34 2.95 -29.22
N HIS A 209 35.20 3.61 -29.46
CA HIS A 209 35.16 4.93 -30.10
C HIS A 209 33.77 5.56 -29.97
N VAL A 210 33.67 6.82 -29.53
CA VAL A 210 32.45 7.62 -29.61
C VAL A 210 32.81 8.91 -30.36
N ALA A 211 32.37 9.03 -31.60
CA ALA A 211 32.47 10.29 -32.35
C ALA A 211 31.22 11.14 -32.02
N PRO A 212 31.34 12.25 -31.27
CA PRO A 212 30.20 13.11 -31.01
C PRO A 212 29.87 13.88 -32.28
N LYS A 213 28.76 13.53 -32.94
CA LYS A 213 28.34 14.23 -34.17
C LYS A 213 27.74 15.62 -33.88
N TYR A 214 27.31 15.89 -32.65
CA TYR A 214 26.79 17.20 -32.24
C TYR A 214 27.16 17.51 -30.78
N LYS A 215 27.64 18.73 -30.50
CA LYS A 215 27.68 19.28 -29.13
C LYS A 215 26.25 19.65 -28.73
N ILE A 216 25.51 18.70 -28.19
CA ILE A 216 24.19 18.96 -27.59
C ILE A 216 24.36 18.76 -26.09
N MET A 217 24.32 19.85 -25.33
CA MET A 217 24.07 19.79 -23.89
C MET A 217 22.59 19.45 -23.69
N LEU A 218 22.23 18.17 -23.76
CA LEU A 218 20.99 17.65 -23.18
C LEU A 218 21.06 16.12 -23.10
N TRP A 219 20.58 15.60 -21.98
CA TRP A 219 20.63 14.20 -21.57
C TRP A 219 19.92 13.25 -22.55
N LEU A 220 20.57 12.11 -22.79
CA LEU A 220 20.27 11.00 -23.70
C LEU A 220 18.78 10.74 -24.04
N SER A 221 18.45 10.89 -25.34
CA SER A 221 17.39 10.13 -26.01
C SER A 221 17.98 9.46 -27.25
N VAL A 222 18.32 8.17 -27.12
CA VAL A 222 18.82 7.34 -28.22
C VAL A 222 17.61 6.81 -29.00
N ARG A 223 17.34 7.39 -30.16
CA ARG A 223 16.48 6.77 -31.18
C ARG A 223 17.38 6.05 -32.19
N ALA A 224 17.82 4.85 -31.84
CA ALA A 224 18.60 4.00 -32.73
C ALA A 224 17.68 3.48 -33.86
N ARG A 225 17.98 3.87 -35.10
CA ARG A 225 17.40 3.24 -36.30
C ARG A 225 18.40 2.18 -36.76
N VAL A 226 18.20 0.93 -36.34
CA VAL A 226 19.02 -0.21 -36.77
C VAL A 226 18.67 -0.53 -38.22
N ARG A 227 19.67 -0.47 -39.12
CA ARG A 227 19.56 -1.00 -40.49
C ARG A 227 20.53 -2.18 -40.55
N ILE A 228 19.99 -3.39 -40.62
CA ILE A 228 20.74 -4.62 -40.81
C ILE A 228 21.11 -4.71 -42.29
N ILE A 229 22.39 -4.94 -42.59
CA ILE A 229 22.88 -5.58 -43.82
C ILE A 229 23.70 -6.77 -43.35
#